data_AF-A0A7V6X3G4-F1
#
_entry.id   AF-A0A7V6X3G4-F1
#
_cell.length_a   1.000
_cell.length_b   1.000
_cell.length_c   1.000
_cell.angle_alpha   90.00
_cell.angle_beta   90.00
_cell.angle_gamma   90.00
#
_symmetry.space_group_name_H-M   'P 1'
#
loop_
_entity.id
_entity.type
_entity.pdbx_description
1 polymer ?
#
loop_
_entity_poly.entity_id
_entity_poly.type
_entity_poly.pdbx_seq_one_letter_code
_entity_poly.pdbx_strand_id
1 'polypeptide(L)'
;MDTVEDEQEFLVYAIASHGNFAFENGVFTKVSGSGAIPTVLLFSRDEGGGYALIHYQNPEDGSRYLDSVKEMFPRRLHRRVLAAHNDYPVLLAQEEAQATAYLASIGREALVNGAHVEKELAQIDVDASNKLFSEFTKEDLFLNDCPNWLGTREKLEDGVRYIFETAQEKTADGYDLIIFQKKTEDGHVIEEQSYKIVGSEPLRL
;
A
#
# COMPACT_ATOMS: atom_id res chain seq x y z
N MET A 1 -2.70 -22.62 10.76
CA MET A 1 -1.50 -23.27 11.34
C MET A 1 -1.94 -24.27 12.39
N ASP A 2 -2.77 -23.87 13.35
CA ASP A 2 -3.38 -24.76 14.34
C ASP A 2 -4.75 -24.20 14.73
N THR A 3 -5.64 -25.04 15.24
CA THR A 3 -6.98 -24.66 15.70
C THR A 3 -7.32 -25.42 16.97
N VAL A 4 -7.99 -24.76 17.91
CA VAL A 4 -8.54 -25.37 19.12
C VAL A 4 -10.04 -25.09 19.12
N GLU A 5 -10.84 -26.15 19.18
CA GLU A 5 -12.30 -26.07 19.16
C GLU A 5 -12.84 -26.51 20.51
N ASP A 6 -13.78 -25.72 21.03
CA ASP A 6 -14.65 -26.03 22.16
C ASP A 6 -16.12 -25.94 21.69
N GLU A 7 -17.10 -26.32 22.52
CA GLU A 7 -18.51 -26.37 22.12
C GLU A 7 -19.06 -25.03 21.59
N GLN A 8 -18.57 -23.91 22.11
CA GLN A 8 -19.05 -22.56 21.77
C GLN A 8 -18.00 -21.65 21.11
N GLU A 9 -16.72 -22.04 21.17
CA GLU A 9 -15.60 -21.19 20.77
C GLU A 9 -14.63 -21.91 19.84
N PHE A 10 -14.08 -21.17 18.90
CA PHE A 10 -13.12 -21.66 17.92
C PHE A 10 -11.92 -20.73 17.86
N LEU A 11 -10.79 -21.18 18.40
CA LEU A 11 -9.54 -20.45 18.46
C LEU A 11 -8.65 -20.85 17.29
N VAL A 12 -8.19 -19.88 16.52
CA VAL A 12 -7.32 -20.06 15.36
C VAL A 12 -5.98 -19.40 15.62
N TYR A 13 -4.93 -20.20 15.48
CA TYR A 13 -3.57 -19.70 15.38
C TYR A 13 -3.17 -19.64 13.91
N ALA A 14 -2.86 -18.44 13.44
CA ALA A 14 -2.54 -18.15 12.05
C ALA A 14 -1.23 -17.37 11.92
N ILE A 15 -0.71 -17.37 10.69
CA ILE A 15 0.25 -16.39 10.21
C ILE A 15 -0.43 -15.77 9.01
N ALA A 16 -0.69 -14.48 9.08
CA ALA A 16 -1.48 -13.74 8.11
C ALA A 16 -0.68 -12.57 7.55
N SER A 17 -1.06 -12.12 6.37
CA SER A 17 -0.61 -10.84 5.83
C SER A 17 -1.78 -10.13 5.17
N HIS A 18 -1.58 -8.84 4.94
CA HIS A 18 -2.51 -7.98 4.26
C HIS A 18 -1.75 -7.06 3.31
N GLY A 19 -2.29 -6.83 2.12
CA GLY A 19 -1.73 -5.90 1.13
C GLY A 19 -2.79 -4.98 0.57
N ASN A 20 -2.50 -3.68 0.57
CA ASN A 20 -3.25 -2.67 -0.16
C ASN A 20 -2.65 -2.53 -1.56
N PHE A 21 -3.47 -2.67 -2.59
CA PHE A 21 -3.05 -2.53 -3.98
C PHE A 21 -3.63 -1.26 -4.59
N ALA A 22 -2.82 -0.57 -5.39
CA ALA A 22 -3.24 0.57 -6.19
C ALA A 22 -2.56 0.52 -7.56
N PHE A 23 -3.14 1.20 -8.54
CA PHE A 23 -2.52 1.32 -9.85
C PHE A 23 -1.41 2.37 -9.80
N GLU A 24 -0.21 1.96 -10.20
CA GLU A 24 0.94 2.83 -10.39
C GLU A 24 1.59 2.49 -11.73
N ASN A 25 1.76 3.47 -12.64
CA ASN A 25 2.26 3.24 -14.00
C ASN A 25 1.54 2.10 -14.75
N GLY A 26 0.21 1.98 -14.55
CA GLY A 26 -0.62 0.93 -15.16
C GLY A 26 -0.45 -0.48 -14.55
N VAL A 27 0.38 -0.64 -13.52
CA VAL A 27 0.58 -1.89 -12.77
C VAL A 27 -0.20 -1.83 -11.47
N PHE A 28 -0.96 -2.88 -11.15
CA PHE A 28 -1.65 -3.00 -9.87
C PHE A 28 -0.67 -3.47 -8.80
N THR A 29 -0.05 -2.49 -8.14
CA THR A 29 1.11 -2.64 -7.26
C THR A 29 0.68 -2.67 -5.79
N LYS A 30 1.31 -3.50 -4.96
CA LYS A 30 1.15 -3.43 -3.50
C LYS A 30 1.84 -2.16 -2.97
N VAL A 31 1.05 -1.17 -2.57
CA VAL A 31 1.53 0.16 -2.12
C VAL A 31 1.68 0.27 -0.61
N SER A 32 1.00 -0.59 0.14
CA SER A 32 1.18 -0.71 1.59
C SER A 32 0.66 -2.06 2.09
N GLY A 33 0.86 -2.37 3.36
CA GLY A 33 0.38 -3.61 3.95
C GLY A 33 1.28 -4.09 5.08
N SER A 34 1.21 -5.38 5.36
CA SER A 34 2.03 -6.06 6.34
C SER A 34 2.96 -7.09 5.70
N GLY A 35 3.96 -7.50 6.48
CA GLY A 35 4.66 -8.76 6.29
C GLY A 35 3.84 -9.95 6.78
N ALA A 36 4.52 -11.04 7.11
CA ALA A 36 3.93 -12.20 7.77
C ALA A 36 3.78 -11.94 9.28
N ILE A 37 2.54 -11.76 9.74
CA ILE A 37 2.21 -11.45 11.14
C ILE A 37 1.61 -12.70 11.79
N PRO A 38 2.17 -13.21 12.90
CA PRO A 38 1.48 -14.18 13.75
C PRO A 38 0.17 -13.56 14.27
N THR A 39 -0.96 -14.25 14.13
CA THR A 39 -2.26 -13.73 14.55
C THR A 39 -3.05 -14.79 15.32
N VAL A 40 -3.73 -14.35 16.38
CA VAL A 40 -4.69 -15.15 17.15
C VAL A 40 -6.10 -14.61 16.87
N LEU A 41 -7.00 -15.51 16.47
CA LEU A 41 -8.40 -15.18 16.21
C LEU A 41 -9.28 -16.09 17.07
N LEU A 42 -10.24 -15.51 17.80
CA LEU A 42 -11.27 -16.27 18.50
C LEU A 42 -12.61 -15.99 17.85
N PHE A 43 -13.32 -17.05 17.49
CA PHE A 43 -14.67 -16.98 16.98
C PHE A 43 -15.64 -17.60 17.98
N SER A 44 -16.81 -16.99 18.15
CA SER A 44 -17.97 -17.68 18.74
C SER A 44 -18.75 -18.39 17.65
N ARG A 45 -19.35 -19.53 17.99
CA ARG A 45 -20.29 -20.24 17.13
C ARG A 45 -21.72 -19.94 17.57
N ASP A 46 -22.59 -19.59 16.63
CA ASP A 46 -24.02 -19.46 16.90
C ASP A 46 -24.76 -20.82 16.79
N GLU A 47 -25.99 -20.90 17.30
CA GLU A 47 -26.81 -22.12 17.24
C GLU A 47 -27.12 -22.58 15.80
N GLY A 48 -26.98 -21.68 14.81
CA GLY A 48 -27.15 -21.97 13.38
C GLY A 48 -25.87 -22.44 12.68
N GLY A 49 -24.75 -22.57 13.40
CA GLY A 49 -23.45 -22.97 12.86
C GLY A 49 -22.66 -21.84 12.19
N GLY A 50 -23.12 -20.58 12.30
CA GLY A 50 -22.37 -19.40 11.89
C GLY A 50 -21.23 -19.10 12.85
N TYR A 51 -20.22 -18.37 12.36
CA TYR A 51 -19.09 -17.91 13.16
C TYR A 51 -19.05 -16.39 13.21
N ALA A 52 -18.83 -15.84 14.40
CA ALA A 52 -18.58 -14.41 14.60
C ALA A 52 -17.21 -14.20 15.24
N LEU A 53 -16.38 -13.32 14.66
CA LEU A 53 -15.08 -12.97 15.25
C LEU A 53 -15.30 -12.15 16.53
N ILE A 54 -14.84 -12.66 17.67
CA ILE A 54 -14.98 -12.00 18.98
C ILE A 54 -13.64 -11.54 19.56
N HIS A 55 -12.51 -12.07 19.06
CA HIS A 55 -11.18 -11.61 19.44
C HIS A 55 -10.22 -11.63 18.26
N TYR A 56 -9.42 -10.57 18.14
CA TYR A 56 -8.33 -10.45 17.19
C TYR A 56 -7.11 -9.90 17.93
N GLN A 57 -5.97 -10.57 17.81
CA GLN A 57 -4.73 -10.13 18.44
C GLN A 57 -3.52 -10.38 17.55
N ASN A 58 -2.71 -9.33 17.40
CA ASN A 58 -1.36 -9.38 16.85
C ASN A 58 -0.33 -9.20 17.99
N PRO A 59 0.92 -9.67 17.80
CA PRO A 59 2.04 -9.36 18.68
C PRO A 59 2.25 -7.86 18.85
N GLU A 60 2.83 -7.49 19.99
CA GLU A 60 3.35 -6.14 20.20
C GLU A 60 4.59 -5.90 19.32
N ASP A 61 4.88 -4.64 19.00
CA ASP A 61 6.06 -4.28 18.21
C ASP A 61 7.34 -4.12 19.05
N GLY A 62 8.47 -4.03 18.37
CA GLY A 62 9.76 -3.66 18.96
C GLY A 62 10.28 -4.66 19.99
N SER A 63 10.80 -4.16 21.12
CA SER A 63 11.42 -5.00 22.16
C SER A 63 10.45 -5.97 22.83
N ARG A 64 9.14 -5.76 22.69
CA ARG A 64 8.08 -6.59 23.26
C ARG A 64 7.58 -7.69 22.34
N TYR A 65 8.01 -7.71 21.08
CA TYR A 65 7.55 -8.67 20.08
C TYR A 65 7.77 -10.12 20.50
N LEU A 66 8.97 -10.46 20.96
CA LEU A 66 9.30 -11.84 21.32
C LEU A 66 8.46 -12.36 22.50
N ASP A 67 8.22 -11.51 23.50
CA ASP A 67 7.48 -11.89 24.70
C ASP A 67 5.99 -12.04 24.40
N SER A 68 5.41 -11.08 23.67
CA SER A 68 3.99 -11.14 23.27
C SER A 68 3.69 -12.37 22.40
N VAL A 69 4.57 -12.74 21.45
CA VAL A 69 4.42 -13.99 20.69
C VAL A 69 4.40 -15.22 21.60
N LYS A 70 5.24 -15.25 22.64
CA LYS A 70 5.30 -16.40 23.56
C LYS A 70 4.08 -16.51 24.48
N GLU A 71 3.51 -15.37 24.84
CA GLU A 71 2.29 -15.28 25.65
C GLU A 71 1.04 -15.67 24.84
N MET A 72 0.95 -15.21 23.60
CA MET A 72 -0.20 -15.44 22.71
C MET A 72 -0.30 -16.87 22.20
N PHE A 73 0.83 -17.52 21.91
CA PHE A 73 0.86 -18.83 21.26
C PHE A 73 1.27 -19.94 22.23
N PRO A 74 0.72 -21.16 22.09
CA PRO A 74 1.17 -22.31 22.87
C PRO A 74 2.62 -22.67 22.54
N ARG A 75 3.37 -23.14 23.55
CA ARG A 75 4.81 -23.48 23.42
C ARG A 75 5.16 -24.36 22.22
N ARG A 76 4.27 -25.30 21.85
CA ARG A 76 4.46 -26.19 20.69
C ARG A 76 4.56 -25.44 19.36
N LEU A 77 3.96 -24.24 19.25
CA LEU A 77 3.94 -23.42 18.04
C LEU A 77 5.05 -22.38 18.01
N HIS A 78 5.72 -22.08 19.14
CA HIS A 78 6.71 -20.99 19.24
C HIS A 78 7.77 -21.03 18.14
N ARG A 79 8.36 -22.21 17.86
CA ARG A 79 9.36 -22.35 16.78
C ARG A 79 8.80 -21.97 15.41
N ARG A 80 7.53 -22.30 15.14
CA ARG A 80 6.87 -22.05 13.85
C ARG A 80 6.54 -20.57 13.67
N VAL A 81 5.99 -19.93 14.71
CA VAL A 81 5.57 -18.51 14.66
C VAL A 81 6.74 -17.54 14.71
N LEU A 82 7.81 -17.89 15.43
CA LEU A 82 9.05 -17.08 15.41
C LEU A 82 9.78 -17.15 14.06
N ALA A 83 9.41 -18.11 13.21
CA ALA A 83 9.87 -18.22 11.83
C ALA A 83 8.87 -17.66 10.80
N ALA A 84 7.83 -16.94 11.23
CA ALA A 84 6.72 -16.49 10.37
C ALA A 84 7.17 -15.76 9.09
N HIS A 85 8.27 -14.99 9.15
CA HIS A 85 8.86 -14.32 7.98
C HIS A 85 9.12 -15.25 6.77
N ASN A 86 9.34 -16.54 6.99
CA ASN A 86 9.62 -17.52 5.93
C ASN A 86 8.38 -17.83 5.10
N ASP A 87 7.18 -17.51 5.62
CA ASP A 87 5.93 -17.72 4.90
C ASP A 87 5.58 -16.55 3.98
N TYR A 88 6.28 -15.42 4.12
CA TYR A 88 5.92 -14.21 3.39
C TYR A 88 5.84 -14.42 1.87
N PRO A 89 6.73 -15.18 1.20
CA PRO A 89 6.58 -15.46 -0.24
C PRO A 89 5.26 -16.17 -0.61
N VAL A 90 4.79 -17.09 0.24
CA VAL A 90 3.52 -17.81 0.02
C VAL A 90 2.33 -16.88 0.25
N LEU A 91 2.41 -16.07 1.31
CA LEU A 91 1.38 -15.09 1.63
C LEU A 91 1.27 -14.00 0.55
N LEU A 92 2.40 -13.52 0.04
CA LEU A 92 2.43 -12.56 -1.07
C LEU A 92 1.77 -13.12 -2.32
N ALA A 93 2.04 -14.38 -2.68
CA ALA A 93 1.36 -15.03 -3.81
C ALA A 93 -0.17 -15.15 -3.60
N GLN A 94 -0.63 -15.33 -2.35
CA GLN A 94 -2.06 -15.31 -2.03
C GLN A 94 -2.66 -13.90 -2.19
N GLU A 95 -1.96 -12.87 -1.74
CA GLU A 95 -2.36 -11.47 -1.93
C GLU A 95 -2.46 -11.13 -3.43
N GLU A 96 -1.48 -11.51 -4.23
CA GLU A 96 -1.48 -11.31 -5.68
C GLU A 96 -2.64 -12.04 -6.37
N ALA A 97 -2.94 -13.27 -5.94
CA ALA A 97 -4.08 -14.03 -6.46
C ALA A 97 -5.42 -13.35 -6.12
N GLN A 98 -5.57 -12.82 -4.90
CA GLN A 98 -6.76 -12.08 -4.47
C GLN A 98 -6.90 -10.76 -5.25
N ALA A 99 -5.80 -10.03 -5.43
CA ALA A 99 -5.77 -8.80 -6.23
C ALA A 99 -6.14 -9.08 -7.69
N THR A 100 -5.64 -10.19 -8.27
CA THR A 100 -6.01 -10.64 -9.63
C THR A 100 -7.50 -10.94 -9.73
N ALA A 101 -8.06 -11.68 -8.76
CA ALA A 101 -9.49 -11.98 -8.72
C ALA A 101 -10.35 -10.72 -8.57
N TYR A 102 -9.89 -9.75 -7.77
CA TYR A 102 -10.55 -8.45 -7.66
C TYR A 102 -10.60 -7.71 -9.00
N LEU A 103 -9.48 -7.60 -9.71
CA LEU A 103 -9.42 -6.97 -11.03
C LEU A 103 -10.41 -7.62 -12.01
N ALA A 104 -10.45 -8.96 -12.04
CA ALA A 104 -11.41 -9.70 -12.86
C ALA A 104 -12.87 -9.39 -12.49
N SER A 105 -13.19 -9.25 -11.20
CA SER A 105 -14.55 -8.96 -10.73
C SER A 105 -15.05 -7.57 -11.14
N ILE A 106 -14.15 -6.62 -11.38
CA ILE A 106 -14.46 -5.28 -11.90
C ILE A 106 -14.23 -5.15 -13.41
N GLY A 107 -13.93 -6.25 -14.11
CA GLY A 107 -13.71 -6.27 -15.56
C GLY A 107 -12.43 -5.56 -16.02
N ARG A 108 -11.40 -5.47 -15.17
CA ARG A 108 -10.08 -4.92 -15.52
C ARG A 108 -9.03 -6.03 -15.62
N GLU A 109 -8.07 -5.80 -16.50
CA GLU A 109 -6.88 -6.63 -16.64
C GLU A 109 -5.65 -5.75 -16.50
N ALA A 110 -4.72 -6.15 -15.63
CA ALA A 110 -3.43 -5.49 -15.43
C ALA A 110 -2.44 -6.46 -14.81
N LEU A 111 -1.15 -6.16 -14.95
CA LEU A 111 -0.12 -6.85 -14.18
C LEU A 111 -0.34 -6.58 -12.70
N VAL A 112 -0.39 -7.64 -11.89
CA VAL A 112 -0.38 -7.56 -10.43
C VAL A 112 1.06 -7.78 -9.96
N ASN A 113 1.54 -6.91 -9.08
CA ASN A 113 2.88 -7.04 -8.52
C ASN A 113 2.88 -6.67 -7.03
N GLY A 114 3.10 -7.68 -6.18
CA GLY A 114 3.23 -7.52 -4.75
C GLY A 114 4.63 -7.13 -4.28
N ALA A 115 5.64 -7.27 -5.16
CA ALA A 115 7.01 -6.88 -4.86
C ALA A 115 7.23 -5.37 -5.02
N HIS A 116 8.27 -4.86 -4.38
CA HIS A 116 8.68 -3.47 -4.54
C HIS A 116 9.12 -3.21 -5.98
N VAL A 117 8.57 -2.14 -6.57
CA VAL A 117 8.96 -1.62 -7.88
C VAL A 117 9.68 -0.30 -7.66
N GLU A 118 10.94 -0.24 -8.07
CA GLU A 118 11.72 1.00 -8.04
C GLU A 118 11.04 2.06 -8.91
N LYS A 119 10.96 3.30 -8.41
CA LYS A 119 10.32 4.42 -9.09
C LYS A 119 11.38 5.44 -9.48
N GLU A 120 11.26 5.97 -10.69
CA GLU A 120 12.17 7.00 -11.18
C GLU A 120 11.89 8.32 -10.47
N LEU A 121 12.92 8.91 -9.85
CA LEU A 121 12.81 10.20 -9.18
C LEU A 121 13.18 11.34 -10.12
N ALA A 122 12.55 12.50 -9.93
CA ALA A 122 12.90 13.71 -10.65
C ALA A 122 14.37 14.09 -10.42
N GLN A 123 15.10 14.39 -11.50
CA GLN A 123 16.51 14.77 -11.44
C GLN A 123 16.63 16.28 -11.27
N ILE A 124 16.43 16.77 -10.05
CA ILE A 124 16.44 18.20 -9.68
C ILE A 124 17.25 18.44 -8.41
N ASP A 125 17.45 19.70 -8.05
CA ASP A 125 18.09 20.07 -6.78
C ASP A 125 17.36 19.45 -5.57
N VAL A 126 18.12 18.96 -4.59
CA VAL A 126 17.57 18.24 -3.43
C VAL A 126 16.68 19.14 -2.56
N ASP A 127 17.05 20.40 -2.38
CA ASP A 127 16.24 21.35 -1.60
C ASP A 127 14.96 21.71 -2.36
N ALA A 128 15.04 21.86 -3.69
CA ALA A 128 13.84 22.03 -4.51
C ALA A 128 12.91 20.81 -4.45
N SER A 129 13.46 19.60 -4.49
CA SER A 129 12.73 18.34 -4.33
C SER A 129 12.03 18.26 -2.97
N ASN A 130 12.75 18.57 -1.87
CA ASN A 130 12.17 18.56 -0.52
C ASN A 130 11.01 19.56 -0.39
N LYS A 131 11.18 20.78 -0.92
CA LYS A 131 10.09 21.77 -0.94
C LYS A 131 8.88 21.27 -1.70
N LEU A 132 9.09 20.79 -2.92
CA LEU A 132 8.01 20.42 -3.83
C LEU A 132 7.24 19.19 -3.34
N PHE A 133 7.94 18.14 -2.92
CA PHE A 133 7.34 16.85 -2.60
C PHE A 133 7.07 16.63 -1.11
N SER A 134 7.58 17.48 -0.22
CA SER A 134 7.37 17.33 1.23
C SER A 134 6.80 18.58 1.93
N GLU A 135 7.15 19.79 1.50
CA GLU A 135 6.66 21.01 2.15
C GLU A 135 5.33 21.47 1.53
N PHE A 136 5.30 21.66 0.22
CA PHE A 136 4.10 22.14 -0.48
C PHE A 136 2.95 21.14 -0.37
N THR A 137 3.25 19.84 -0.35
CA THR A 137 2.26 18.75 -0.20
C THR A 137 1.56 18.72 1.16
N LYS A 138 1.98 19.52 2.14
CA LYS A 138 1.28 19.65 3.43
C LYS A 138 0.04 20.55 3.34
N GLU A 139 0.09 21.55 2.47
CA GLU A 139 -0.95 22.57 2.33
C GLU A 139 -1.73 22.44 1.01
N ASP A 140 -1.12 21.84 -0.01
CA ASP A 140 -1.75 21.59 -1.31
C ASP A 140 -2.10 20.09 -1.46
N LEU A 141 -3.39 19.79 -1.32
CA LEU A 141 -3.92 18.42 -1.42
C LEU A 141 -3.76 17.83 -2.82
N PHE A 142 -3.80 18.65 -3.88
CA PHE A 142 -3.61 18.17 -5.24
C PHE A 142 -2.17 17.70 -5.45
N LEU A 143 -1.18 18.45 -4.95
CA LEU A 143 0.22 18.01 -4.95
C LEU A 143 0.43 16.78 -4.08
N ASN A 144 -0.21 16.72 -2.91
CA ASN A 144 -0.18 15.53 -2.04
C ASN A 144 -0.72 14.28 -2.75
N ASP A 145 -1.73 14.48 -3.61
CA ASP A 145 -2.36 13.44 -4.39
C ASP A 145 -1.57 13.01 -5.63
N CYS A 146 -0.57 13.78 -6.05
CA CYS A 146 0.39 13.37 -7.08
C CYS A 146 1.50 12.46 -6.52
N PRO A 147 2.06 11.53 -7.33
CA PRO A 147 3.20 10.73 -6.90
C PRO A 147 4.43 11.61 -6.68
N ASN A 148 5.27 11.31 -5.68
CA ASN A 148 6.57 11.97 -5.49
C ASN A 148 7.70 11.35 -6.33
N TRP A 149 7.32 10.61 -7.38
CA TRP A 149 8.18 10.01 -8.40
C TRP A 149 7.58 10.32 -9.78
N LEU A 150 8.39 10.19 -10.84
CA LEU A 150 7.93 10.36 -12.21
C LEU A 150 7.03 9.19 -12.62
N GLY A 151 5.85 9.52 -13.13
CA GLY A 151 4.84 8.56 -13.56
C GLY A 151 3.47 8.85 -12.96
N THR A 152 2.64 7.80 -12.89
CA THR A 152 1.22 7.91 -12.57
C THR A 152 0.81 7.05 -11.38
N ARG A 153 -0.25 7.49 -10.68
CA ARG A 153 -1.03 6.65 -9.77
C ARG A 153 -2.52 6.92 -9.94
N GLU A 154 -3.35 5.91 -9.71
CA GLU A 154 -4.81 6.08 -9.73
C GLU A 154 -5.37 6.25 -8.31
N LYS A 155 -6.39 7.11 -8.17
CA LYS A 155 -7.15 7.28 -6.93
C LYS A 155 -8.65 7.31 -7.24
N LEU A 156 -9.45 6.80 -6.30
CA LEU A 156 -10.91 6.95 -6.32
C LEU A 156 -11.31 8.15 -5.47
N GLU A 157 -12.11 9.04 -6.04
CA GLU A 157 -12.77 10.14 -5.36
C GLU A 157 -14.28 10.03 -5.62
N ASP A 158 -15.07 9.88 -4.56
CA ASP A 158 -16.53 9.70 -4.66
C ASP A 158 -16.97 8.60 -5.66
N GLY A 159 -16.17 7.54 -5.76
CA GLY A 159 -16.39 6.42 -6.69
C GLY A 159 -15.95 6.66 -8.13
N VAL A 160 -15.47 7.86 -8.46
CA VAL A 160 -14.89 8.20 -9.76
C VAL A 160 -13.39 8.02 -9.70
N ARG A 161 -12.81 7.43 -10.75
CA ARG A 161 -11.38 7.20 -10.85
C ARG A 161 -10.70 8.37 -11.55
N TYR A 162 -9.59 8.80 -10.97
CA TYR A 162 -8.69 9.78 -11.56
C TYR A 162 -7.26 9.25 -11.62
N ILE A 163 -6.52 9.73 -12.60
CA ILE A 163 -5.10 9.46 -12.81
C ILE A 163 -4.35 10.71 -12.38
N PHE A 164 -3.49 10.58 -11.38
CA PHE A 164 -2.57 11.61 -10.94
C PHE A 164 -1.20 11.33 -11.51
N GLU A 165 -0.56 12.35 -12.08
CA GLU A 165 0.70 12.23 -12.78
C GLU A 165 1.70 13.29 -12.33
N THR A 166 2.96 12.88 -12.20
CA THR A 166 4.10 13.77 -12.07
C THR A 166 5.04 13.51 -13.24
N ALA A 167 5.35 14.56 -14.00
CA ALA A 167 6.23 14.51 -15.15
C ALA A 167 7.37 15.54 -15.02
N GLN A 168 8.49 15.26 -15.69
CA GLN A 168 9.62 16.18 -15.78
C GLN A 168 9.90 16.51 -17.24
N GLU A 169 9.99 17.81 -17.53
CA GLU A 169 10.36 18.36 -18.83
C GLU A 169 11.46 19.43 -18.66
N LYS A 170 11.80 20.12 -19.76
CA LYS A 170 12.69 21.28 -19.77
C LYS A 170 11.96 22.51 -20.28
N THR A 171 12.16 23.64 -19.62
CA THR A 171 11.70 24.94 -20.13
C THR A 171 12.52 25.37 -21.35
N ALA A 172 12.01 26.33 -22.12
CA ALA A 172 12.71 26.87 -23.29
C ALA A 172 14.08 27.50 -22.96
N ASP A 173 14.25 27.98 -21.72
CA ASP A 173 15.51 28.52 -21.20
C ASP A 173 16.36 27.47 -20.44
N GLY A 174 16.01 26.19 -20.53
CA GLY A 174 16.84 25.05 -20.12
C GLY A 174 16.71 24.61 -18.66
N TYR A 175 15.80 25.20 -17.89
CA TYR A 175 15.54 24.80 -16.51
C TYR A 175 14.67 23.54 -16.46
N ASP A 176 14.77 22.79 -15.36
CA ASP A 176 13.84 21.69 -15.08
C ASP A 176 12.43 22.23 -14.83
N LEU A 177 11.45 21.53 -15.42
CA LEU A 177 10.03 21.81 -15.27
C LEU A 177 9.37 20.55 -14.70
N ILE A 178 8.81 20.65 -13.49
CA ILE A 178 7.99 19.58 -12.93
C ILE A 178 6.52 19.91 -13.16
N ILE A 179 5.78 18.96 -13.72
CA ILE A 179 4.38 19.12 -14.09
C ILE A 179 3.57 18.09 -13.30
N PHE A 180 2.53 18.55 -12.62
CA PHE A 180 1.55 17.75 -11.90
C PHE A 180 0.22 17.81 -12.64
N GLN A 181 -0.42 16.67 -12.86
CA GLN A 181 -1.72 16.62 -13.54
C GLN A 181 -2.68 15.68 -12.82
N LYS A 182 -3.95 16.07 -12.78
CA LYS A 182 -5.10 15.18 -12.51
C LYS A 182 -5.87 15.01 -13.80
N LYS A 183 -6.07 13.75 -14.20
CA LYS A 183 -6.73 13.37 -15.43
C LYS A 183 -7.91 12.44 -15.17
N THR A 184 -8.93 12.51 -16.01
CA THR A 184 -9.92 11.45 -16.14
C THR A 184 -9.31 10.20 -16.80
N GLU A 185 -10.03 9.07 -16.77
CA GLU A 185 -9.59 7.84 -17.43
C GLU A 185 -9.40 7.99 -18.96
N ASP A 186 -10.16 8.87 -19.62
CA ASP A 186 -10.02 9.19 -21.05
C ASP A 186 -8.90 10.20 -21.35
N GLY A 187 -8.14 10.61 -20.33
CA GLY A 187 -6.95 11.45 -20.47
C GLY A 187 -7.22 12.96 -20.50
N HIS A 188 -8.45 13.40 -20.22
CA HIS A 188 -8.76 14.81 -20.10
C HIS A 188 -8.17 15.39 -18.81
N VAL A 189 -7.35 16.43 -18.95
CA VAL A 189 -6.73 17.14 -17.81
C VAL A 189 -7.77 18.00 -17.12
N ILE A 190 -7.98 17.76 -15.83
CA ILE A 190 -8.92 18.48 -14.97
C ILE A 190 -8.21 19.57 -14.19
N GLU A 191 -7.01 19.26 -13.71
CA GLU A 191 -6.17 20.16 -12.93
C GLU A 191 -4.71 19.94 -13.31
N GLU A 192 -3.97 21.04 -13.40
CA GLU A 192 -2.54 21.04 -13.69
C GLU A 192 -1.85 22.11 -12.86
N GLN A 193 -0.68 21.77 -12.31
CA GLN A 193 0.23 22.73 -11.72
C GLN A 193 1.65 22.44 -12.23
N SER A 194 2.43 23.48 -12.53
CA SER A 194 3.80 23.31 -12.99
C SER A 194 4.77 24.23 -12.26
N TYR A 195 6.00 23.75 -12.10
CA TYR A 195 7.04 24.38 -11.31
C TYR A 195 8.36 24.39 -12.08
N LYS A 196 8.85 25.59 -12.36
CA LYS A 196 10.20 25.80 -12.88
C LYS A 196 11.20 25.75 -11.73
N ILE A 197 12.21 24.90 -11.83
CA ILE A 197 13.24 24.76 -10.80
C ILE A 197 14.40 25.70 -11.10
N VAL A 198 14.63 26.69 -10.23
CA VAL A 198 15.73 27.65 -10.33
C VAL A 198 16.65 27.51 -9.13
N GLY A 199 17.73 26.75 -9.28
CA GLY A 199 18.56 26.35 -8.15
C GLY A 199 17.74 25.51 -7.17
N SER A 200 17.68 25.93 -5.90
CA SER A 200 16.91 25.28 -4.83
C SER A 200 15.47 25.77 -4.70
N GLU A 201 14.99 26.59 -5.64
CA GLU A 201 13.65 27.19 -5.59
C GLU A 201 12.72 26.64 -6.68
N PRO A 202 11.64 25.93 -6.32
CA PRO A 202 10.56 25.62 -7.24
C PRO A 202 9.63 26.84 -7.39
N LEU A 203 9.60 27.44 -8.58
CA LEU A 203 8.78 28.60 -8.91
C LEU A 203 7.54 28.15 -9.69
N ARG A 204 6.35 28.35 -9.11
CA ARG A 204 5.07 28.05 -9.78
C ARG A 204 4.91 28.92 -11.03
N LEU A 205 4.44 28.31 -12.12
CA LEU A 205 4.11 28.98 -13.39
C LEU A 205 2.60 29.24 -13.52
#